data_AF-A0AAD4K3A8-F1
#
_entry.id   AF-A0AAD4K3A8-F1
#
_cell.length_a   1.000
_cell.length_b   1.000
_cell.length_c   1.000
_cell.angle_alpha   90.00
_cell.angle_beta   90.00
_cell.angle_gamma   90.00
#
_symmetry.space_group_name_H-M   'P 1'
#
loop_
_entity.id
_entity.type
_entity.pdbx_description
1 polymer ?
#
loop_
_entity_poly.entity_id
_entity_poly.type
_entity_poly.pdbx_seq_one_letter_code
_entity_poly.pdbx_strand_id
1 'polypeptide(L)'
;MRASYRNYQLYKKVRQKFAIYAYGLLAIWLLLALIQWIFICLVDPVRELFEEASIACVFTFILAFFIFYFFVYVEKVRFINGINFLICILIVELQIISLFALVARVQWRDLLTFFVICVLLLFIFLYVSSLLPQRADLTLDVAVLFISAFFSLLGAIYILMYRFLITENKPSRFLSHGALEFLAFELYISLMILTFVMYHAQTINGNRFAEMQLNDFLLASVILFHDFLIIYWLTFYWQYKYKPFTSDEHQSPASDDEASTTSTENPRWNVF
;
A
#
# COMPACT_ATOMS: atom_id res chain seq x y z
N MET A 1 -17.87 -27.61 -34.87
CA MET A 1 -16.73 -27.80 -33.94
C MET A 1 -15.50 -26.93 -34.26
N ARG A 2 -14.96 -26.89 -35.49
CA ARG A 2 -13.77 -26.05 -35.83
C ARG A 2 -13.97 -24.53 -35.60
N ALA A 3 -15.15 -23.99 -35.91
CA ALA A 3 -15.45 -22.57 -35.71
C ALA A 3 -15.49 -22.17 -34.22
N SER A 4 -16.15 -22.97 -33.37
CA SER A 4 -16.23 -22.74 -31.91
C SER A 4 -14.87 -22.78 -31.23
N TYR A 5 -14.02 -23.75 -31.59
CA TYR A 5 -12.64 -23.82 -31.09
C TYR A 5 -11.79 -22.62 -31.53
N ARG A 6 -11.93 -22.18 -32.78
CA ARG A 6 -11.23 -21.00 -33.30
C ARG A 6 -11.66 -19.73 -32.56
N ASN A 7 -12.95 -19.55 -32.31
CA ASN A 7 -13.48 -18.41 -31.55
C ASN A 7 -12.97 -18.40 -30.10
N TYR A 8 -12.92 -19.56 -29.44
CA TYR A 8 -12.34 -19.70 -28.11
C TYR A 8 -10.84 -19.32 -28.07
N GLN A 9 -10.06 -19.78 -29.04
CA GLN A 9 -8.64 -19.42 -29.14
C GLN A 9 -8.43 -17.92 -29.40
N LEU A 10 -9.29 -17.29 -30.20
CA LEU A 10 -9.25 -15.85 -30.43
C LEU A 10 -9.57 -15.06 -29.15
N TYR A 11 -10.65 -15.45 -28.44
CA TYR A 11 -11.01 -14.88 -27.14
C TYR A 11 -9.82 -14.96 -26.16
N LYS A 12 -9.22 -16.15 -26.01
CA LYS A 12 -8.08 -16.37 -25.11
C LYS A 12 -6.90 -15.45 -25.45
N LYS A 13 -6.56 -15.31 -26.73
CA LYS A 13 -5.47 -14.43 -27.17
C LYS A 13 -5.73 -12.96 -26.87
N VAL A 14 -6.95 -12.48 -27.08
CA VAL A 14 -7.32 -11.09 -26.81
C VAL A 14 -7.27 -10.80 -25.30
N ARG A 15 -7.79 -11.73 -24.49
CA ARG A 15 -7.77 -11.63 -23.03
C ARG A 15 -6.35 -11.70 -22.45
N GLN A 16 -5.49 -12.55 -23.01
CA GLN A 16 -4.06 -12.58 -22.65
C GLN A 16 -3.36 -11.25 -22.95
N LYS A 17 -3.62 -10.64 -24.12
CA LYS A 17 -3.07 -9.31 -24.45
C LYS A 17 -3.54 -8.25 -23.46
N PHE A 18 -4.82 -8.25 -23.11
CA PHE A 18 -5.37 -7.36 -22.09
C PHE A 18 -4.64 -7.51 -20.75
N ALA A 19 -4.48 -8.74 -20.26
CA ALA A 19 -3.78 -9.02 -19.02
C ALA A 19 -2.31 -8.58 -19.05
N ILE A 20 -1.60 -8.82 -20.17
CA ILE A 20 -0.22 -8.36 -20.36
C ILE A 20 -0.13 -6.83 -20.27
N TYR A 21 -1.06 -6.09 -20.88
CA TYR A 21 -1.07 -4.63 -20.78
C TYR A 21 -1.37 -4.15 -19.36
N ALA A 22 -2.36 -4.74 -18.68
CA ALA A 22 -2.72 -4.37 -17.32
C ALA A 22 -1.57 -4.62 -16.32
N TYR A 23 -0.98 -5.82 -16.33
CA TYR A 23 0.13 -6.17 -15.45
C TYR A 23 1.44 -5.47 -15.83
N GLY A 24 1.67 -5.25 -17.12
CA GLY A 24 2.83 -4.49 -17.60
C GLY A 24 2.78 -3.03 -17.15
N LEU A 25 1.61 -2.38 -17.23
CA LEU A 25 1.42 -1.02 -16.70
C LEU A 25 1.54 -0.96 -15.18
N LEU A 26 0.98 -1.94 -14.46
CA LEU A 26 1.20 -2.06 -13.02
C LEU A 26 2.69 -2.09 -12.68
N ALA A 27 3.50 -2.89 -13.39
CA ALA A 27 4.94 -2.95 -13.18
C ALA A 27 5.63 -1.60 -13.43
N ILE A 28 5.18 -0.84 -14.44
CA ILE A 28 5.67 0.52 -14.71
C ILE A 28 5.30 1.46 -13.55
N TRP A 29 4.08 1.42 -13.03
CA TRP A 29 3.65 2.23 -11.88
C TRP A 29 4.45 1.90 -10.61
N LEU A 30 4.70 0.62 -10.34
CA LEU A 30 5.53 0.17 -9.23
C LEU A 30 6.97 0.66 -9.36
N LEU A 31 7.56 0.57 -10.56
CA LEU A 31 8.92 1.06 -10.82
C LEU A 31 9.02 2.58 -10.65
N LEU A 32 8.04 3.32 -11.20
CA LEU A 32 7.95 4.76 -11.07
C LEU A 32 7.88 5.19 -9.59
N ALA A 33 7.00 4.55 -8.82
CA ALA A 33 6.87 4.78 -7.38
C ALA A 33 8.19 4.51 -6.64
N LEU A 34 8.82 3.37 -6.90
CA LEU A 34 10.09 2.99 -6.26
C LEU A 34 11.21 3.99 -6.56
N ILE A 35 11.35 4.42 -7.83
CA ILE A 35 12.38 5.39 -8.22
C ILE A 35 12.18 6.71 -7.47
N GLN A 36 10.94 7.22 -7.45
CA GLN A 36 10.65 8.47 -6.76
C GLN A 36 10.86 8.35 -5.25
N TRP A 37 10.38 7.28 -4.61
CA TRP A 37 10.53 7.10 -3.16
C TRP A 37 11.98 6.90 -2.73
N ILE A 38 12.77 6.13 -3.48
CA ILE A 38 14.22 6.00 -3.24
C ILE A 38 14.90 7.36 -3.37
N PHE A 39 14.54 8.16 -4.38
CA PHE A 39 15.09 9.51 -4.54
C PHE A 39 14.81 10.38 -3.31
N ILE A 40 13.59 10.36 -2.76
CA ILE A 40 13.27 11.09 -1.51
C ILE A 40 14.14 10.61 -0.35
N CYS A 41 14.35 9.30 -0.18
CA CYS A 41 15.15 8.78 0.93
C CYS A 41 16.66 9.05 0.83
N LEU A 42 17.19 9.24 -0.38
CA LEU A 42 18.63 9.39 -0.61
C LEU A 42 19.11 10.85 -0.66
N VAL A 43 18.20 11.81 -0.82
CA VAL A 43 18.54 13.23 -1.00
C VAL A 43 18.05 14.03 0.21
N ASP A 44 18.95 14.34 1.15
CA ASP A 44 18.61 14.97 2.44
C ASP A 44 17.81 16.28 2.30
N PRO A 45 18.15 17.23 1.42
CA PRO A 45 17.34 18.45 1.27
C PRO A 45 15.91 18.19 0.81
N VAL A 46 15.70 17.14 0.01
CA VAL A 46 14.38 16.75 -0.49
C VAL A 46 13.61 16.02 0.61
N ARG A 47 14.29 15.18 1.39
CA ARG A 47 13.74 14.53 2.58
C ARG A 47 13.20 15.55 3.58
N GLU A 48 14.02 16.53 3.97
CA GLU A 48 13.63 17.60 4.90
C GLU A 48 12.40 18.38 4.39
N LEU A 49 12.38 18.74 3.11
CA LEU A 49 11.24 19.41 2.47
C LEU A 49 9.92 18.65 2.66
N PHE A 50 9.93 17.33 2.46
CA PHE A 50 8.71 16.52 2.58
C PHE A 50 8.38 16.09 4.02
N GLU A 51 9.34 16.17 4.94
CA GLU A 51 9.04 16.09 6.37
C GLU A 51 8.17 17.28 6.82
N GLU A 52 8.52 18.49 6.37
CA GLU A 52 7.77 19.72 6.65
C GLU A 52 6.46 19.81 5.85
N ALA A 53 6.46 19.41 4.57
CA ALA A 53 5.30 19.48 3.67
C ALA A 53 4.27 18.34 3.86
N SER A 54 4.21 17.73 5.04
CA SER A 54 3.31 16.61 5.35
C SER A 54 1.83 16.90 5.06
N ILE A 55 1.37 18.12 5.34
CA ILE A 55 -0.01 18.56 5.06
C ILE A 55 -0.29 18.57 3.55
N ALA A 56 0.67 19.00 2.73
CA ALA A 56 0.52 19.00 1.27
C ALA A 56 0.37 17.56 0.74
N CYS A 57 1.09 16.60 1.31
CA CYS A 57 0.97 15.18 0.95
C CYS A 57 -0.42 14.60 1.29
N VAL A 58 -1.06 15.08 2.37
CA VAL A 58 -2.44 14.71 2.68
C VAL A 58 -3.42 15.30 1.67
N PHE A 59 -3.20 16.55 1.22
CA PHE A 59 -4.04 17.15 0.17
C PHE A 59 -3.92 16.41 -1.17
N THR A 60 -2.70 15.99 -1.56
CA THR A 60 -2.52 15.19 -2.79
C THR A 60 -3.20 13.84 -2.68
N PHE A 61 -3.20 13.20 -1.51
CA PHE A 61 -3.95 11.96 -1.25
C PHE A 61 -5.46 12.14 -1.50
N ILE A 62 -6.04 13.15 -0.86
CA ILE A 62 -7.48 13.44 -0.97
C ILE A 62 -7.85 13.74 -2.42
N LEU A 63 -7.04 14.55 -3.12
CA LEU A 63 -7.24 14.87 -4.52
C LEU A 63 -7.17 13.62 -5.40
N ALA A 64 -6.15 12.77 -5.21
CA ALA A 64 -6.01 11.52 -5.94
C ALA A 64 -7.23 10.61 -5.77
N PHE A 65 -7.73 10.49 -4.53
CA PHE A 65 -8.92 9.69 -4.22
C PHE A 65 -10.15 10.20 -4.98
N PHE A 66 -10.40 11.51 -5.00
CA PHE A 66 -11.55 12.07 -5.73
C PHE A 66 -11.42 11.90 -7.25
N ILE A 67 -10.24 12.11 -7.81
CA ILE A 67 -9.99 11.90 -9.25
C ILE A 67 -10.18 10.42 -9.60
N PHE A 68 -9.66 9.51 -8.78
CA PHE A 68 -9.84 8.07 -8.97
C PHE A 68 -11.31 7.66 -8.88
N TYR A 69 -12.03 8.14 -7.86
CA TYR A 69 -13.47 7.93 -7.74
C TYR A 69 -14.20 8.39 -9.01
N PHE A 70 -13.94 9.62 -9.47
CA PHE A 70 -14.52 10.12 -10.72
C PHE A 70 -14.18 9.23 -11.93
N PHE A 71 -12.94 8.79 -12.05
CA PHE A 71 -12.48 7.91 -13.14
C PHE A 71 -13.19 6.53 -13.13
N VAL A 72 -13.48 5.98 -11.94
CA VAL A 72 -14.20 4.71 -11.78
C VAL A 72 -15.70 4.85 -12.13
N TYR A 73 -16.35 5.96 -11.81
CA TYR A 73 -17.79 6.11 -12.06
C TYR A 73 -18.12 6.71 -13.43
N VAL A 74 -17.25 7.54 -13.99
CA VAL A 74 -17.51 8.19 -15.29
C VAL A 74 -16.89 7.40 -16.44
N GLU A 75 -17.62 6.38 -16.87
CA GLU A 75 -17.25 5.48 -17.96
C GLU A 75 -16.84 6.22 -19.25
N LYS A 76 -17.54 7.31 -19.59
CA LYS A 76 -17.23 8.12 -20.79
C LYS A 76 -15.79 8.64 -20.80
N VAL A 77 -15.24 9.00 -19.64
CA VAL A 77 -13.89 9.55 -19.51
C VAL A 77 -12.84 8.45 -19.71
N ARG A 78 -13.13 7.21 -19.31
CA ARG A 78 -12.22 6.07 -19.48
C ARG A 78 -11.98 5.69 -20.93
N PHE A 79 -12.93 5.98 -21.81
CA PHE A 79 -12.86 5.59 -23.22
C PHE A 79 -12.38 6.70 -24.17
N ILE A 80 -12.09 7.90 -23.66
CA ILE A 80 -11.45 8.95 -24.46
C ILE A 80 -9.94 8.71 -24.47
N ASN A 81 -9.44 8.21 -25.61
CA ASN A 81 -8.02 7.95 -25.82
C ASN A 81 -7.18 9.20 -25.51
N GLY A 82 -6.07 9.00 -24.79
CA GLY A 82 -5.17 10.07 -24.37
C GLY A 82 -5.59 10.73 -23.06
N ILE A 83 -6.86 11.16 -22.95
CA ILE A 83 -7.38 11.72 -21.68
C ILE A 83 -7.38 10.66 -20.58
N ASN A 84 -7.82 9.44 -20.90
CA ASN A 84 -7.81 8.33 -19.95
C ASN A 84 -6.40 8.05 -19.40
N PHE A 85 -5.40 8.03 -20.28
CA PHE A 85 -4.00 7.82 -19.93
C PHE A 85 -3.44 8.96 -19.08
N LEU A 86 -3.72 10.21 -19.46
CA LEU A 86 -3.30 11.39 -18.69
C LEU A 86 -3.90 11.39 -17.28
N ILE A 87 -5.19 11.06 -17.15
CA ILE A 87 -5.85 10.94 -15.85
C ILE A 87 -5.23 9.81 -15.03
N CYS A 88 -4.92 8.66 -15.63
CA CYS A 88 -4.24 7.58 -14.92
C CYS A 88 -2.86 7.99 -14.41
N ILE A 89 -2.05 8.69 -15.23
CA ILE A 89 -0.77 9.24 -14.78
C ILE A 89 -0.99 10.19 -13.61
N LEU A 90 -1.95 11.11 -13.74
CA LEU A 90 -2.25 12.07 -12.67
C LEU A 90 -2.66 11.38 -11.36
N ILE A 91 -3.50 10.35 -11.43
CA ILE A 91 -3.89 9.55 -10.26
C ILE A 91 -2.65 8.88 -9.63
N VAL A 92 -1.84 8.20 -10.43
CA VAL A 92 -0.66 7.47 -9.95
C VAL A 92 0.36 8.44 -9.34
N GLU A 93 0.68 9.54 -10.00
CA GLU A 93 1.63 10.54 -9.51
C GLU A 93 1.16 11.19 -8.20
N LEU A 94 -0.11 11.58 -8.11
CA LEU A 94 -0.65 12.15 -6.87
C LEU A 94 -0.62 11.15 -5.71
N GLN A 95 -0.83 9.85 -5.98
CA GLN A 95 -0.69 8.80 -4.97
C GLN A 95 0.77 8.51 -4.60
N ILE A 96 1.72 8.70 -5.51
CA ILE A 96 3.15 8.56 -5.20
C ILE A 96 3.58 9.74 -4.29
N ILE A 97 3.18 10.95 -4.66
CA ILE A 97 3.49 12.19 -3.91
C ILE A 97 2.85 12.17 -2.52
N SER A 98 1.64 11.63 -2.37
CA SER A 98 0.99 11.55 -1.06
C SER A 98 1.77 10.74 -0.03
N LEU A 99 2.65 9.84 -0.49
CA LEU A 99 3.48 9.00 0.36
C LEU A 99 4.81 9.67 0.72
N PHE A 100 5.21 10.77 0.07
CA PHE A 100 6.52 11.39 0.28
C PHE A 100 6.78 11.76 1.73
N ALA A 101 5.76 12.24 2.46
CA ALA A 101 5.90 12.52 3.88
C ALA A 101 6.22 11.27 4.72
N LEU A 102 5.62 10.12 4.40
CA LEU A 102 5.91 8.86 5.11
C LEU A 102 7.29 8.33 4.71
N VAL A 103 7.59 8.37 3.41
CA VAL A 103 8.87 7.95 2.82
C VAL A 103 10.05 8.75 3.37
N ALA A 104 9.89 10.07 3.54
CA ALA A 104 10.92 10.91 4.10
C ALA A 104 11.31 10.51 5.54
N ARG A 105 10.39 9.88 6.29
CA ARG A 105 10.62 9.50 7.70
C ARG A 105 11.26 8.12 7.87
N VAL A 106 11.42 7.35 6.80
CA VAL A 106 11.99 5.99 6.86
C VAL A 106 13.39 5.93 6.26
N GLN A 107 14.05 4.79 6.43
CA GLN A 107 15.37 4.51 5.87
C GLN A 107 15.21 3.76 4.55
N TRP A 108 16.11 4.00 3.59
CA TRP A 108 16.00 3.43 2.25
C TRP A 108 16.06 1.88 2.26
N ARG A 109 16.77 1.27 3.21
CA ARG A 109 16.89 -0.19 3.36
C ARG A 109 15.57 -0.84 3.76
N ASP A 110 14.93 -0.30 4.79
CA ASP A 110 13.60 -0.75 5.22
C ASP A 110 12.57 -0.49 4.12
N LEU A 111 12.63 0.68 3.48
CA LEU A 111 11.77 1.05 2.36
C LEU A 111 11.81 0.00 1.24
N LEU A 112 13.03 -0.32 0.77
CA LEU A 112 13.25 -1.27 -0.32
C LEU A 112 12.81 -2.69 0.09
N THR A 113 13.12 -3.10 1.31
CA THR A 113 12.83 -4.46 1.79
C THR A 113 11.32 -4.69 1.87
N PHE A 114 10.58 -3.79 2.51
CA PHE A 114 9.13 -3.89 2.56
C PHE A 114 8.48 -3.71 1.19
N PHE A 115 9.03 -2.87 0.32
CA PHE A 115 8.55 -2.74 -1.05
C PHE A 115 8.62 -4.09 -1.79
N VAL A 116 9.77 -4.76 -1.73
CA VAL A 116 9.95 -6.08 -2.36
C VAL A 116 9.01 -7.12 -1.75
N ILE A 117 8.84 -7.14 -0.42
CA ILE A 117 7.90 -8.06 0.25
C ILE A 117 6.46 -7.84 -0.26
N CYS A 118 5.99 -6.59 -0.31
CA CYS A 118 4.63 -6.27 -0.78
C CYS A 118 4.45 -6.61 -2.27
N VAL A 119 5.45 -6.34 -3.11
CA VAL A 119 5.43 -6.70 -4.53
C VAL A 119 5.36 -8.23 -4.70
N LEU A 120 6.19 -8.98 -3.97
CA LEU A 120 6.15 -10.45 -4.02
C LEU A 120 4.79 -10.99 -3.56
N LEU A 121 4.25 -10.46 -2.47
CA LEU A 121 2.93 -10.85 -1.96
C LEU A 121 1.83 -10.58 -2.98
N LEU A 122 1.83 -9.42 -3.61
CA LEU A 122 0.91 -9.06 -4.69
C LEU A 122 0.99 -10.07 -5.85
N PHE A 123 2.18 -10.30 -6.39
CA PHE A 123 2.36 -11.20 -7.53
C PHE A 123 2.07 -12.67 -7.20
N ILE A 124 2.34 -13.12 -5.97
CA ILE A 124 1.93 -14.45 -5.50
C ILE A 124 0.41 -14.58 -5.55
N PHE A 125 -0.34 -13.61 -5.03
CA PHE A 125 -1.80 -13.66 -5.02
C PHE A 125 -2.41 -13.49 -6.42
N LEU A 126 -1.82 -12.64 -7.27
CA LEU A 126 -2.16 -12.58 -8.69
C LEU A 126 -1.97 -13.96 -9.36
N TYR A 127 -0.88 -14.65 -9.07
CA TYR A 127 -0.62 -15.99 -9.61
C TYR A 127 -1.57 -17.05 -9.03
N VAL A 128 -1.77 -17.10 -7.72
CA VAL A 128 -2.71 -18.02 -7.06
C VAL A 128 -4.12 -17.87 -7.62
N SER A 129 -4.57 -16.64 -7.88
CA SER A 129 -5.88 -16.38 -8.49
C SER A 129 -6.06 -17.08 -9.85
N SER A 130 -4.98 -17.20 -10.63
CA SER A 130 -4.98 -17.82 -11.95
C SER A 130 -5.06 -19.36 -11.87
N LEU A 131 -4.65 -19.93 -10.73
CA LEU A 131 -4.70 -21.36 -10.44
C LEU A 131 -6.02 -21.81 -9.79
N LEU A 132 -6.83 -20.87 -9.27
CA LEU A 132 -8.06 -21.23 -8.58
C LEU A 132 -9.02 -22.01 -9.49
N PRO A 133 -9.63 -23.11 -9.02
CA PRO A 133 -10.56 -23.89 -9.82
C PRO A 133 -11.80 -23.07 -10.17
N GLN A 134 -12.55 -23.53 -11.18
CA GLN A 134 -13.75 -22.82 -11.65
C GLN A 134 -14.87 -22.77 -10.59
N ARG A 135 -14.81 -23.68 -9.60
CA ARG A 135 -15.72 -23.70 -8.44
C ARG A 135 -15.41 -22.60 -7.42
N ALA A 136 -14.19 -22.06 -7.41
CA ALA A 136 -13.77 -20.95 -6.55
C ALA A 136 -13.73 -19.66 -7.37
N ASP A 137 -14.87 -19.32 -7.97
CA ASP A 137 -15.04 -18.08 -8.73
C ASP A 137 -15.45 -16.94 -7.80
N LEU A 138 -14.49 -16.10 -7.45
CA LEU A 138 -14.70 -14.94 -6.58
C LEU A 138 -15.57 -13.88 -7.26
N THR A 139 -15.69 -13.91 -8.60
CA THR A 139 -16.51 -12.96 -9.35
C THR A 139 -18.00 -13.27 -9.25
N LEU A 140 -18.36 -14.53 -8.99
CA LEU A 140 -19.73 -14.94 -8.72
C LEU A 140 -20.19 -14.51 -7.33
N ASP A 141 -19.30 -14.66 -6.33
CA ASP A 141 -19.57 -14.40 -4.92
C ASP A 141 -19.09 -13.02 -4.45
N VAL A 142 -19.18 -12.00 -5.33
CA VAL A 142 -18.71 -10.65 -5.02
C VAL A 142 -19.39 -10.05 -3.77
N ALA A 143 -20.65 -10.42 -3.51
CA ALA A 143 -21.35 -10.01 -2.29
C ALA A 143 -20.69 -10.58 -1.02
N VAL A 144 -20.22 -11.84 -1.07
CA VAL A 144 -19.50 -12.47 0.04
C VAL A 144 -18.17 -11.78 0.29
N LEU A 145 -17.46 -11.35 -0.77
CA LEU A 145 -16.25 -10.55 -0.64
C LEU A 145 -16.51 -9.22 0.08
N PHE A 146 -17.57 -8.49 -0.31
CA PHE A 146 -17.94 -7.24 0.34
C PHE A 146 -18.34 -7.45 1.81
N ILE A 147 -19.08 -8.50 2.12
CA ILE A 147 -19.44 -8.86 3.51
C ILE A 147 -18.20 -9.22 4.32
N SER A 148 -17.29 -10.03 3.76
CA SER A 148 -16.03 -10.41 4.40
C SER A 148 -15.12 -9.19 4.64
N ALA A 149 -15.07 -8.27 3.68
CA ALA A 149 -14.35 -7.01 3.80
C ALA A 149 -14.93 -6.13 4.91
N PHE A 150 -16.26 -6.04 5.01
CA PHE A 150 -16.92 -5.31 6.08
C PHE A 150 -16.56 -5.85 7.47
N PHE A 151 -16.59 -7.18 7.67
CA PHE A 151 -16.19 -7.79 8.93
C PHE A 151 -14.69 -7.61 9.23
N SER A 152 -13.84 -7.71 8.21
CA SER A 152 -12.39 -7.47 8.36
C SER A 152 -12.11 -6.01 8.76
N LEU A 153 -12.80 -5.05 8.15
CA LEU A 153 -12.71 -3.63 8.49
C LEU A 153 -13.22 -3.36 9.91
N LEU A 154 -14.35 -3.94 10.32
CA LEU A 154 -14.89 -3.80 11.66
C LEU A 154 -13.90 -4.32 12.72
N GLY A 155 -13.32 -5.50 12.48
CA GLY A 155 -12.28 -6.08 13.34
C GLY A 155 -11.03 -5.21 13.39
N ALA A 156 -10.57 -4.72 12.24
CA ALA A 156 -9.41 -3.84 12.14
C ALA A 156 -9.62 -2.52 12.91
N ILE A 157 -10.76 -1.85 12.74
CA ILE A 157 -11.09 -0.61 13.48
C ILE A 157 -11.15 -0.89 14.98
N TYR A 158 -11.76 -2.01 15.40
CA TYR A 158 -11.81 -2.38 16.83
C TYR A 158 -10.41 -2.55 17.42
N ILE A 159 -9.51 -3.30 16.74
CA ILE A 159 -8.13 -3.51 17.19
C ILE A 159 -7.36 -2.17 17.22
N LEU A 160 -7.55 -1.32 16.20
CA LEU A 160 -6.91 0.00 16.14
C LEU A 160 -7.35 0.89 17.31
N MET A 161 -8.65 0.94 17.61
CA MET A 161 -9.20 1.71 18.72
C MET A 161 -8.79 1.14 20.08
N TYR A 162 -8.74 -0.19 20.21
CA TYR A 162 -8.24 -0.86 21.41
C TYR A 162 -6.80 -0.42 21.71
N ARG A 163 -5.93 -0.45 20.69
CA ARG A 163 -4.54 0.01 20.80
C ARG A 163 -4.45 1.46 21.24
N PHE A 164 -5.19 2.35 20.57
CA PHE A 164 -5.15 3.79 20.82
C PHE A 164 -5.64 4.15 22.24
N LEU A 165 -6.72 3.52 22.72
CA LEU A 165 -7.34 3.90 24.01
C LEU A 165 -6.70 3.20 25.23
N ILE A 166 -6.23 1.96 25.08
CA ILE A 166 -5.82 1.12 26.21
C ILE A 166 -4.30 0.96 26.26
N THR A 167 -3.66 0.74 25.12
CA THR A 167 -2.26 0.32 25.06
C THR A 167 -1.28 1.50 25.14
N GLU A 168 -1.63 2.68 24.63
CA GLU A 168 -0.75 3.87 24.72
C GLU A 168 -0.51 4.36 26.17
N ASN A 169 -1.36 3.96 27.12
CA ASN A 169 -1.29 4.39 28.52
C ASN A 169 -0.44 3.49 29.44
N LYS A 170 0.26 2.48 28.92
CA LYS A 170 1.08 1.56 29.74
C LYS A 170 2.56 1.55 29.30
N PRO A 171 3.52 1.68 30.23
CA PRO A 171 4.94 1.64 29.90
C PRO A 171 5.32 0.24 29.41
N SER A 172 5.75 0.16 28.16
CA SER A 172 5.96 -1.07 27.41
C SER A 172 7.22 -1.83 27.83
N ARG A 173 7.08 -3.13 28.17
CA ARG A 173 8.20 -4.08 28.08
C ARG A 173 8.35 -4.53 26.62
N PHE A 174 9.40 -4.01 26.00
CA PHE A 174 10.25 -4.44 24.87
C PHE A 174 9.76 -5.46 23.79
N LEU A 175 8.77 -6.33 24.02
CA LEU A 175 8.25 -7.26 23.00
C LEU A 175 6.74 -7.57 23.07
N SER A 176 5.98 -7.08 24.04
CA SER A 176 4.65 -7.65 24.35
C SER A 176 3.51 -6.64 24.17
N HIS A 177 2.46 -7.03 23.44
CA HIS A 177 1.18 -6.35 23.17
C HIS A 177 1.12 -5.36 21.99
N GLY A 178 1.78 -4.20 22.02
CA GLY A 178 1.53 -3.15 21.00
C GLY A 178 1.91 -3.51 19.55
N ALA A 179 2.98 -4.30 19.35
CA ALA A 179 3.36 -4.83 18.05
C ALA A 179 2.42 -5.92 17.55
N LEU A 180 1.95 -6.80 18.44
CA LEU A 180 1.03 -7.89 18.09
C LEU A 180 -0.35 -7.35 17.71
N GLU A 181 -0.82 -6.31 18.40
CA GLU A 181 -2.07 -5.62 18.08
C GLU A 181 -2.00 -4.97 16.69
N PHE A 182 -0.90 -4.27 16.38
CA PHE A 182 -0.73 -3.70 15.05
C PHE A 182 -0.57 -4.79 13.97
N LEU A 183 0.18 -5.85 14.24
CA LEU A 183 0.32 -6.98 13.32
C LEU A 183 -1.04 -7.62 13.03
N ALA A 184 -1.88 -7.80 14.04
CA ALA A 184 -3.23 -8.33 13.85
C ALA A 184 -4.07 -7.39 12.97
N PHE A 185 -4.04 -6.08 13.25
CA PHE A 185 -4.69 -5.06 12.41
C PHE A 185 -4.21 -5.11 10.95
N GLU A 186 -2.90 -5.13 10.74
CA GLU A 186 -2.29 -5.22 9.42
C GLU A 186 -2.67 -6.49 8.69
N LEU A 187 -2.66 -7.65 9.37
CA LEU A 187 -3.07 -8.92 8.78
C LEU A 187 -4.54 -8.91 8.36
N TYR A 188 -5.44 -8.35 9.16
CA TYR A 188 -6.86 -8.23 8.81
C TYR A 188 -7.05 -7.43 7.52
N ILE A 189 -6.43 -6.25 7.42
CA ILE A 189 -6.55 -5.41 6.22
C ILE A 189 -5.82 -6.05 5.03
N SER A 190 -4.61 -6.58 5.23
CA SER A 190 -3.82 -7.18 4.16
C SER A 190 -4.51 -8.41 3.56
N LEU A 191 -5.06 -9.30 4.37
CA LEU A 191 -5.80 -10.47 3.88
C LEU A 191 -7.07 -10.07 3.11
N MET A 192 -7.77 -9.03 3.58
CA MET A 192 -8.91 -8.46 2.87
C MET A 192 -8.50 -7.95 1.49
N ILE A 193 -7.47 -7.10 1.41
CA ILE A 193 -7.00 -6.52 0.15
C ILE A 193 -6.46 -7.61 -0.79
N LEU A 194 -5.71 -8.59 -0.28
CA LEU A 194 -5.21 -9.69 -1.09
C LEU A 194 -6.33 -10.56 -1.68
N THR A 195 -7.48 -10.66 -1.00
CA THR A 195 -8.66 -11.30 -1.55
C THR A 195 -9.26 -10.47 -2.70
N PHE A 196 -9.28 -9.14 -2.59
CA PHE A 196 -9.64 -8.24 -3.69
C PHE A 196 -8.65 -8.30 -4.86
N VAL A 197 -7.34 -8.41 -4.60
CA VAL A 197 -6.31 -8.63 -5.64
C VAL A 197 -6.62 -9.89 -6.42
N MET A 198 -6.98 -10.99 -5.75
CA MET A 198 -7.37 -12.23 -6.42
C MET A 198 -8.66 -12.05 -7.24
N TYR A 199 -9.65 -11.36 -6.71
CA TYR A 199 -10.87 -11.01 -7.43
C TYR A 199 -10.55 -10.19 -8.70
N HIS A 200 -9.76 -9.12 -8.58
CA HIS A 200 -9.37 -8.29 -9.71
C HIS A 200 -8.60 -9.08 -10.75
N ALA A 201 -7.67 -9.94 -10.33
CA ALA A 201 -6.95 -10.83 -11.24
C ALA A 201 -7.87 -11.81 -11.97
N GLN A 202 -8.92 -12.35 -11.32
CA GLN A 202 -9.93 -13.16 -11.99
C GLN A 202 -10.72 -12.35 -13.02
N THR A 203 -11.12 -11.11 -12.71
CA THR A 203 -11.82 -10.23 -13.68
C THR A 203 -10.93 -9.84 -14.87
N ILE A 204 -9.61 -9.72 -14.65
CA ILE A 204 -8.62 -9.38 -15.68
C ILE A 204 -8.32 -10.56 -16.59
N ASN A 205 -8.14 -11.76 -16.02
CA ASN A 205 -7.85 -12.99 -16.76
C ASN A 205 -9.09 -13.57 -17.46
N GLY A 206 -10.29 -13.23 -17.00
CA GLY A 206 -11.57 -13.64 -17.59
C GLY A 206 -11.89 -15.14 -17.44
N ASN A 207 -12.81 -15.61 -18.25
CA ASN A 207 -13.42 -16.95 -18.20
C ASN A 207 -14.15 -17.22 -16.87
N ARG A 208 -14.80 -16.18 -16.31
CA ARG A 208 -15.45 -16.13 -15.00
C ARG A 208 -16.79 -15.41 -15.09
N PHE A 209 -17.59 -15.43 -14.02
CA PHE A 209 -18.93 -14.82 -14.00
C PHE A 209 -18.92 -13.32 -14.39
N ALA A 210 -17.96 -12.56 -13.86
CA ALA A 210 -17.75 -11.17 -14.24
C ALA A 210 -16.33 -10.95 -14.80
N GLU A 211 -16.23 -10.14 -15.85
CA GLU A 211 -14.97 -9.83 -16.51
C GLU A 211 -14.85 -8.33 -16.77
N MET A 212 -13.64 -7.78 -16.63
CA MET A 212 -13.38 -6.42 -17.05
C MET A 212 -13.47 -6.29 -18.57
N GLN A 213 -13.92 -5.12 -19.03
CA GLN A 213 -13.97 -4.82 -20.45
C GLN A 213 -12.55 -4.75 -21.03
N LEU A 214 -12.38 -5.25 -22.26
CA LEU A 214 -11.06 -5.38 -22.90
C LEU A 214 -10.35 -4.03 -23.19
N ASN A 215 -11.05 -2.92 -23.04
CA ASN A 215 -10.49 -1.57 -23.21
C ASN A 215 -10.11 -0.91 -21.87
N ASP A 216 -10.45 -1.51 -20.72
CA ASP A 216 -10.24 -0.95 -19.38
C ASP A 216 -8.90 -1.40 -18.74
N PHE A 217 -7.87 -1.67 -19.54
CA PHE A 217 -6.58 -2.16 -19.01
C PHE A 217 -5.88 -1.10 -18.15
N LEU A 218 -6.11 0.19 -18.44
CA LEU A 218 -5.64 1.31 -17.63
C LEU A 218 -6.28 1.28 -16.23
N LEU A 219 -7.61 1.18 -16.17
CA LEU A 219 -8.34 1.07 -14.91
C LEU A 219 -7.88 -0.15 -14.10
N ALA A 220 -7.74 -1.31 -14.77
CA ALA A 220 -7.23 -2.52 -14.14
C ALA A 220 -5.85 -2.32 -13.50
N SER A 221 -4.92 -1.67 -14.21
CA SER A 221 -3.58 -1.38 -13.68
C SER A 221 -3.60 -0.43 -12.49
N VAL A 222 -4.46 0.59 -12.52
CA VAL A 222 -4.59 1.59 -11.44
C VAL A 222 -5.23 0.96 -10.20
N ILE A 223 -6.25 0.11 -10.35
CA ILE A 223 -6.87 -0.61 -9.22
C ILE A 223 -5.83 -1.49 -8.52
N LEU A 224 -5.07 -2.30 -9.25
CA LEU A 224 -4.03 -3.14 -8.66
C LEU A 224 -2.90 -2.33 -8.00
N PHE A 225 -2.60 -1.14 -8.52
CA PHE A 225 -1.66 -0.23 -7.87
C PHE A 225 -2.20 0.30 -6.54
N HIS A 226 -3.50 0.60 -6.44
CA HIS A 226 -4.13 0.98 -5.17
C HIS A 226 -4.15 -0.17 -4.16
N ASP A 227 -4.42 -1.40 -4.61
CA ASP A 227 -4.33 -2.58 -3.75
C ASP A 227 -2.92 -2.74 -3.17
N PHE A 228 -1.90 -2.57 -4.01
CA PHE A 228 -0.50 -2.54 -3.57
C PHE A 228 -0.24 -1.43 -2.55
N LEU A 229 -0.68 -0.21 -2.83
CA LEU A 229 -0.47 0.94 -1.95
C LEU A 229 -1.05 0.72 -0.55
N ILE A 230 -2.27 0.19 -0.45
CA ILE A 230 -2.91 -0.05 0.85
C ILE A 230 -2.08 -1.04 1.68
N ILE A 231 -1.62 -2.14 1.08
CA ILE A 231 -0.76 -3.12 1.77
C ILE A 231 0.56 -2.46 2.17
N TYR A 232 1.17 -1.70 1.26
CA TYR A 232 2.45 -1.05 1.50
C TYR A 232 2.38 0.01 2.60
N TRP A 233 1.28 0.77 2.71
CA TRP A 233 1.08 1.77 3.76
C TRP A 233 1.13 1.18 5.17
N LEU A 234 0.56 -0.01 5.35
CA LEU A 234 0.54 -0.67 6.65
C LEU A 234 1.97 -0.98 7.13
N THR A 235 2.90 -1.21 6.21
CA THR A 235 4.28 -1.54 6.56
C THR A 235 5.07 -0.36 7.16
N PHE A 236 4.64 0.89 6.92
CA PHE A 236 5.35 2.07 7.43
C PHE A 236 5.43 2.14 8.95
N TYR A 237 4.48 1.51 9.66
CA TYR A 237 4.58 1.36 11.12
C TYR A 237 5.86 0.63 11.52
N TRP A 238 6.19 -0.48 10.85
CA TRP A 238 7.40 -1.25 11.11
C TRP A 238 8.65 -0.52 10.66
N GLN A 239 8.60 0.06 9.46
CA GLN A 239 9.72 0.81 8.88
C GLN A 239 10.12 2.01 9.76
N TYR A 240 9.16 2.72 10.32
CA TYR A 240 9.42 3.89 11.16
C TYR A 240 9.81 3.51 12.59
N LYS A 241 9.03 2.62 13.23
CA LYS A 241 9.15 2.35 14.67
C LYS A 241 10.20 1.31 15.03
N TYR A 242 10.33 0.25 14.22
CA TYR A 242 11.18 -0.91 14.55
C TYR A 242 12.42 -1.02 13.68
N LYS A 243 12.41 -0.43 12.48
CA LYS A 243 13.57 -0.39 11.54
C LYS A 243 14.29 -1.75 11.42
N PRO A 244 13.57 -2.86 11.17
CA PRO A 244 14.12 -4.21 11.32
C PRO A 244 15.33 -4.50 10.41
N PHE A 245 15.51 -3.76 9.33
CA PHE A 245 16.58 -3.98 8.34
C PHE A 245 17.66 -2.88 8.33
N THR A 246 17.59 -1.91 9.25
CA THR A 246 18.63 -0.90 9.43
C THR A 246 19.23 -1.03 10.82
N SER A 247 20.53 -1.35 10.89
CA SER A 247 21.29 -1.37 12.14
C SER A 247 21.37 0.03 12.77
N ASP A 248 21.33 0.11 14.09
CA ASP A 248 21.47 1.37 14.88
C ASP A 248 22.86 2.04 14.78
N GLU A 249 23.76 1.56 13.92
CA GLU A 249 25.19 1.95 13.85
C GLU A 249 25.48 3.34 13.23
N HIS A 250 24.48 4.21 13.07
CA HIS A 250 24.68 5.61 12.69
C HIS A 250 23.86 6.58 13.54
N GLN A 251 23.95 6.43 14.86
CA GLN A 251 23.91 7.57 15.77
C GLN A 251 25.33 7.78 16.30
N SER A 252 26.07 8.74 15.73
CA SER A 252 27.34 9.17 16.35
C SER A 252 27.08 9.67 17.77
N PRO A 253 27.96 9.36 18.74
CA PRO A 253 27.86 9.86 20.10
C PRO A 253 28.34 11.31 20.11
N ALA A 254 27.45 12.25 20.43
CA ALA A 254 27.83 13.63 20.66
C ALA A 254 26.96 14.22 21.78
N SER A 255 27.25 13.82 23.02
CA SER A 255 27.25 14.70 24.19
C SER A 255 27.49 13.88 25.47
N ASP A 256 28.69 13.32 25.64
CA ASP A 256 29.18 12.91 26.95
C ASP A 256 30.66 13.25 26.99
N ASP A 257 30.96 14.54 27.07
CA ASP A 257 32.23 15.07 27.59
C ASP A 257 32.09 16.59 27.75
N GLU A 258 31.62 17.04 28.91
CA GLU A 258 32.29 18.13 29.64
C GLU A 258 31.77 18.27 31.08
N ALA A 259 32.73 18.26 32.01
CA ALA A 259 32.70 18.74 33.39
C ALA A 259 32.00 17.89 34.48
N SER A 260 32.75 16.90 34.96
CA SER A 260 32.81 16.57 36.38
C SER A 260 33.74 17.56 37.12
N THR A 261 33.51 17.73 38.43
CA THR A 261 34.12 18.63 39.45
C THR A 261 33.37 19.96 39.65
N THR A 262 32.86 20.36 40.82
CA THR A 262 33.11 19.94 42.21
C THR A 262 31.96 20.36 43.14
N SER A 263 31.78 19.59 44.21
CA SER A 263 30.93 19.71 45.41
C SER A 263 30.75 21.10 46.06
N THR A 264 29.54 21.42 46.56
CA THR A 264 29.31 21.78 47.99
C THR A 264 27.82 21.70 48.40
N GLU A 265 27.63 21.42 49.69
CA GLU A 265 26.40 21.11 50.46
C GLU A 265 25.30 22.19 50.47
N ASN A 266 24.01 21.80 50.55
CA ASN A 266 23.17 21.72 51.78
C ASN A 266 21.65 21.80 51.42
N PRO A 267 20.73 21.13 52.15
CA PRO A 267 19.32 21.03 51.77
C PRO A 267 18.47 22.15 52.40
N ARG A 268 17.40 22.57 51.71
CA ARG A 268 16.31 23.33 52.33
C ARG A 268 14.96 23.01 51.70
N TRP A 269 14.07 22.55 52.56
CA TRP A 269 12.62 22.48 52.39
C TRP A 269 12.00 23.84 52.06
N ASN A 270 10.88 23.83 51.31
CA ASN A 270 9.63 24.60 51.49
C ASN A 270 8.71 24.28 50.28
N VAL A 271 7.60 23.54 50.44
CA VAL A 271 6.23 24.03 50.76
C VAL A 271 5.78 25.14 49.80
N PHE A 272 5.01 24.79 48.76
CA PHE A 272 3.55 24.98 48.63
C PHE A 272 3.03 24.13 47.47
#